data_AF-Q1AYY4-F1
#
_entry.id   AF-Q1AYY4-F1
#
_cell.length_a   1.000
_cell.length_b   1.000
_cell.length_c   1.000
_cell.angle_alpha   90.00
_cell.angle_beta   90.00
_cell.angle_gamma   90.00
#
_symmetry.space_group_name_H-M   'P 1'
#
loop_
_entity.id
_entity.type
_entity.pdbx_description
1 polymer ?
#
loop_
_entity_poly.entity_id
_entity_poly.type
_entity_poly.pdbx_seq_one_letter_code
_entity_poly.pdbx_strand_id
1 'polypeptide(L)'
;MDRHSFDVRLTPEARDLLRPGEAVVLDWHRLAVCCAGAGEVGLYAMPEEVARRRKGLVRLRGEDRVFAARAVFPHLAGRRVIIDGRRWLGLRRFKADLPGDFGLRAALGRLPGPGSPAG
;
A
#
# COMPACT_ATOMS: atom_id res chain seq x y z
N MET A 1 19.16 8.63 -12.23
CA MET A 1 18.28 7.46 -11.99
C MET A 1 17.88 7.46 -10.52
N ASP A 2 16.72 8.04 -10.19
CA ASP A 2 16.19 8.01 -8.84
C ASP A 2 15.77 6.58 -8.48
N ARG A 3 16.70 5.83 -7.90
CA ARG A 3 16.48 4.50 -7.32
C ARG A 3 15.42 4.50 -6.20
N HIS A 4 14.82 5.64 -5.88
CA HIS A 4 13.78 5.83 -4.87
C HIS A 4 12.48 6.38 -5.48
N SER A 5 12.40 6.49 -6.81
CA SER A 5 11.14 6.78 -7.48
C SER A 5 10.26 5.52 -7.44
N PHE A 6 9.02 5.72 -7.04
CA PHE A 6 7.97 4.72 -7.07
C PHE A 6 6.68 5.42 -7.44
N ASP A 7 5.88 4.75 -8.26
CA ASP A 7 4.65 5.31 -8.84
C ASP A 7 3.47 4.48 -8.35
N VAL A 8 2.66 5.04 -7.46
CA VAL A 8 1.49 4.36 -6.89
C VAL A 8 0.25 5.00 -7.46
N ARG A 9 -0.60 4.21 -8.12
CA ARG A 9 -1.82 4.68 -8.79
C ARG A 9 -3.03 3.88 -8.37
N LEU A 10 -4.18 4.53 -8.39
CA LEU A 10 -5.48 3.89 -8.25
C LEU A 10 -6.03 3.52 -9.64
N THR A 11 -6.70 2.38 -9.75
CA THR A 11 -7.59 2.12 -10.88
C THR A 11 -8.80 3.05 -10.81
N PRO A 12 -9.52 3.29 -11.94
CA PRO A 12 -10.79 4.00 -11.91
C PRO A 12 -11.78 3.42 -10.88
N GLU A 13 -11.85 2.09 -10.80
CA GLU A 13 -12.72 1.37 -9.86
C GLU A 13 -12.33 1.65 -8.41
N ALA A 14 -11.04 1.71 -8.10
CA ALA A 14 -10.56 2.08 -6.78
C ALA A 14 -10.89 3.54 -6.43
N ARG A 15 -10.81 4.46 -7.39
CA ARG A 15 -11.17 5.88 -7.21
C ARG A 15 -12.66 6.03 -6.89
N ASP A 16 -13.50 5.33 -7.63
CA ASP A 16 -14.97 5.40 -7.47
C ASP A 16 -15.46 4.83 -6.14
N LEU A 17 -14.64 4.01 -5.46
CA LEU A 17 -14.94 3.50 -4.12
C LEU A 17 -14.62 4.47 -3.00
N LEU A 18 -13.84 5.53 -3.27
CA LEU A 18 -13.55 6.58 -2.30
C LEU A 18 -14.72 7.55 -2.17
N ARG A 19 -15.07 7.86 -0.92
CA ARG A 19 -16.00 8.96 -0.64
C ARG A 19 -15.28 10.30 -0.81
N PRO A 20 -16.01 11.40 -1.01
CA PRO A 20 -15.44 12.74 -0.97
C PRO A 20 -14.59 12.95 0.30
N GLY A 21 -13.35 13.40 0.12
CA GLY A 21 -12.40 13.62 1.22
C GLY A 21 -11.71 12.37 1.78
N GLU A 22 -11.98 11.18 1.27
CA GLU A 22 -11.21 9.98 1.63
C GLU A 22 -9.95 9.82 0.77
N ALA A 23 -9.00 9.08 1.33
CA ALA A 23 -7.77 8.64 0.70
C ALA A 23 -7.56 7.14 0.97
N VAL A 24 -6.87 6.45 0.08
CA VAL A 24 -6.38 5.09 0.33
C VAL A 24 -5.11 5.15 1.17
N VAL A 25 -5.02 4.29 2.19
CA VAL A 25 -3.82 4.11 3.00
C VAL A 25 -3.22 2.75 2.71
N LEU A 26 -1.95 2.78 2.33
CA LEU A 26 -1.06 1.65 2.20
C LEU A 26 -0.24 1.52 3.50
N ASP A 27 -0.73 0.69 4.41
CA ASP A 27 -0.12 0.46 5.72
C ASP A 27 0.74 -0.81 5.71
N TRP A 28 1.61 -0.94 6.71
CA TRP A 28 2.41 -2.14 6.93
C TRP A 28 2.19 -2.65 8.35
N HIS A 29 1.60 -3.83 8.47
CA HIS A 29 1.38 -4.47 9.76
C HIS A 29 2.69 -5.08 10.26
N ARG A 30 3.53 -4.27 10.94
CA ARG A 30 4.80 -4.76 11.51
C ARG A 30 4.61 -5.86 12.56
N LEU A 31 3.46 -5.86 13.21
CA LEU A 31 3.06 -6.84 14.21
C LEU A 31 1.67 -7.35 13.83
N ALA A 32 1.53 -8.66 13.75
CA ALA A 32 0.25 -9.34 13.69
C ALA A 32 0.27 -10.46 14.73
N VAL A 33 -0.91 -10.85 15.20
CA VAL A 33 -1.08 -11.96 16.15
C VAL A 33 -0.54 -13.29 15.59
N CYS A 34 -0.42 -13.40 14.27
CA CYS A 34 0.14 -14.55 13.57
C CYS A 34 1.30 -14.10 12.68
N CYS A 35 2.36 -14.90 12.60
CA CYS A 35 3.47 -14.70 11.65
C CYS A 35 3.00 -14.65 10.19
N ALA A 36 1.87 -15.27 9.86
CA ALA A 36 1.23 -15.18 8.54
C ALA A 36 0.62 -13.80 8.23
N GLY A 37 0.39 -12.95 9.25
CA GLY A 37 -0.03 -11.56 9.06
C GLY A 37 1.09 -10.54 9.31
N ALA A 38 2.24 -11.01 9.82
CA ALA A 38 3.34 -10.15 10.19
C ALA A 38 4.08 -9.70 8.93
N GLY A 39 4.00 -8.39 8.68
CA GLY A 39 4.54 -7.69 7.53
C GLY A 39 3.66 -7.74 6.28
N GLU A 40 2.39 -8.11 6.43
CA GLU A 40 1.41 -7.93 5.38
C GLU A 40 1.09 -6.44 5.16
N VAL A 41 0.83 -6.12 3.90
CA VAL A 41 0.41 -4.78 3.48
C VAL A 41 -1.09 -4.63 3.70
N GLY A 42 -1.47 -3.64 4.51
CA GLY A 42 -2.86 -3.29 4.73
C GLY A 42 -3.31 -2.21 3.74
N LEU A 43 -4.49 -2.39 3.15
CA LEU A 43 -5.11 -1.39 2.28
C LEU A 43 -6.52 -1.05 2.76
N TYR A 44 -6.74 0.22 3.07
CA TYR A 44 -8.04 0.70 3.53
C TYR A 44 -8.24 2.18 3.18
N ALA A 45 -9.52 2.59 3.08
CA ALA A 45 -9.87 4.00 2.93
C ALA A 45 -9.97 4.67 4.30
N MET A 46 -9.54 5.93 4.40
CA MET A 46 -9.77 6.77 5.58
C MET A 46 -9.90 8.25 5.19
N PRO A 47 -10.50 9.10 6.03
CA PRO A 47 -10.54 10.54 5.78
C PRO A 47 -9.13 11.11 5.63
N GLU A 48 -8.90 11.89 4.58
CA GLU A 48 -7.60 12.46 4.25
C GLU A 48 -7.03 13.30 5.40
N GLU A 49 -7.88 14.08 6.07
CA GLU A 49 -7.47 14.89 7.21
C GLU A 49 -6.94 14.04 8.38
N VAL A 50 -7.53 12.87 8.60
CA VAL A 50 -7.09 11.91 9.63
C VAL A 50 -5.75 11.29 9.21
N ALA A 51 -5.62 10.90 7.94
CA ALA A 51 -4.37 10.35 7.41
C ALA A 51 -3.20 11.35 7.54
N ARG A 52 -3.44 12.63 7.25
CA ARG A 52 -2.44 13.71 7.38
C ARG A 52 -1.94 13.91 8.82
N ARG A 53 -2.82 13.71 9.82
CA ARG A 53 -2.48 13.88 11.24
C ARG A 53 -1.75 12.66 11.83
N ARG A 54 -1.85 11.48 11.20
CA ARG A 54 -1.26 10.24 11.73
C ARG A 54 0.25 10.22 11.51
N LYS A 55 1.01 10.17 12.61
CA LYS A 55 2.48 10.04 12.56
C LYS A 55 2.87 8.77 11.81
N GLY A 56 3.80 8.91 10.86
CA GLY A 56 4.36 7.79 10.10
C GLY A 56 3.67 7.51 8.76
N LEU A 57 2.54 8.16 8.46
CA LEU A 57 1.97 8.19 7.11
C LEU A 57 2.55 9.37 6.32
N VAL A 58 2.81 9.12 5.04
CA VAL A 58 3.30 10.12 4.10
C VAL A 58 2.38 10.14 2.90
N ARG A 59 1.92 11.34 2.52
CA ARG A 59 1.18 11.54 1.28
C ARG A 59 2.10 11.25 0.09
N LEU A 60 1.73 10.30 -0.74
CA LEU A 60 2.50 10.00 -1.95
C LEU A 60 2.31 11.11 -2.99
N ARG A 61 3.35 11.38 -3.77
CA ARG A 61 3.25 12.32 -4.90
C ARG A 61 2.43 11.67 -6.01
N GLY A 62 1.57 12.45 -6.66
CA GLY A 62 0.70 11.99 -7.73
C GLY A 62 -0.72 12.54 -7.61
N GLU A 63 -1.53 12.31 -8.63
CA GLU A 63 -2.93 12.77 -8.70
C GLU A 63 -3.82 12.03 -7.70
N ASP A 64 -3.53 10.74 -7.48
CA ASP A 64 -4.32 9.86 -6.63
C ASP A 64 -4.10 10.12 -5.14
N ARG A 65 -5.20 10.19 -4.37
CA ARG A 65 -5.21 10.38 -2.90
C ARG A 65 -4.77 9.11 -2.16
N VAL A 66 -3.47 8.89 -2.13
CA VAL A 66 -2.80 7.76 -1.47
C VAL A 66 -1.82 8.22 -0.39
N PHE A 67 -1.95 7.64 0.80
CA PHE A 67 -0.98 7.72 1.88
C PHE A 67 -0.28 6.39 2.04
N ALA A 68 1.01 6.40 2.34
CA ALA A 68 1.74 5.18 2.67
C ALA A 68 2.48 5.32 3.98
N ALA A 69 2.50 4.24 4.76
CA ALA A 69 3.38 4.14 5.89
C ALA A 69 4.84 4.15 5.41
N ARG A 70 5.71 4.93 6.08
CA ARG A 70 7.15 4.99 5.71
C ARG A 70 7.83 3.63 5.67
N ALA A 71 7.36 2.69 6.48
CA ALA A 71 7.86 1.32 6.52
C ALA A 71 7.65 0.55 5.20
N VAL A 72 6.69 0.95 4.37
CA VAL A 72 6.41 0.33 3.07
C VAL A 72 7.40 0.78 1.98
N PHE A 73 8.10 1.91 2.15
CA PHE A 73 8.87 2.54 1.07
C PHE A 73 9.95 1.65 0.43
N PRO A 74 10.74 0.85 1.18
CA PRO A 74 11.69 -0.08 0.57
C PRO A 74 11.04 -1.07 -0.40
N HIS A 75 9.75 -1.38 -0.20
CA HIS A 75 8.99 -2.30 -1.03
C HIS A 75 8.39 -1.63 -2.27
N LEU A 76 8.25 -0.30 -2.26
CA LEU A 76 7.79 0.46 -3.42
C LEU A 76 8.94 0.83 -4.36
N ALA A 77 10.15 0.96 -3.83
CA ALA A 77 11.31 1.46 -4.56
C ALA A 77 11.50 0.76 -5.93
N GLY A 78 11.55 1.56 -7.00
CA GLY A 78 11.74 1.09 -8.37
C GLY A 78 10.55 0.36 -8.97
N ARG A 79 9.35 0.48 -8.38
CA ARG A 79 8.14 -0.20 -8.85
C ARG A 79 7.03 0.79 -9.19
N ARG A 80 6.22 0.37 -10.14
CA ARG A 80 4.87 0.88 -10.34
C ARG A 80 3.92 -0.04 -9.58
N VAL A 81 3.06 0.54 -8.74
CA VAL A 81 2.09 -0.17 -7.93
C VAL A 81 0.70 0.31 -8.30
N ILE A 82 -0.15 -0.63 -8.72
CA ILE A 82 -1.54 -0.40 -9.04
C ILE A 82 -2.40 -0.92 -7.89
N ILE A 83 -3.20 -0.02 -7.32
CA ILE A 83 -4.19 -0.33 -6.31
C ILE A 83 -5.54 -0.41 -7.01
N ASP A 84 -6.09 -1.62 -7.02
CA ASP A 84 -7.44 -1.90 -7.47
C ASP A 84 -8.43 -1.94 -6.31
N GLY A 85 -9.71 -1.80 -6.61
CA GLY A 85 -10.78 -1.73 -5.64
C GLY A 85 -12.03 -2.43 -6.14
N ARG A 86 -12.64 -3.22 -5.26
CA ARG A 86 -13.95 -3.83 -5.51
C ARG A 86 -14.85 -3.71 -4.30
N ARG A 87 -16.16 -3.64 -4.56
CA ARG A 87 -17.18 -3.82 -3.53
C ARG A 87 -17.53 -5.29 -3.44
N TRP A 88 -17.47 -5.86 -2.24
CA TRP A 88 -17.86 -7.24 -1.99
C TRP A 88 -18.75 -7.28 -0.75
N LEU A 89 -20.02 -7.68 -0.94
CA LEU A 89 -21.02 -7.79 0.14
C LEU A 89 -21.16 -6.49 0.98
N GLY A 90 -21.21 -5.33 0.31
CA GLY A 90 -21.30 -4.02 0.98
C GLY A 90 -19.98 -3.49 1.56
N LEU A 91 -18.96 -4.34 1.70
CA LEU A 91 -17.62 -3.94 2.14
C LEU A 91 -16.79 -3.45 0.94
N ARG A 92 -16.03 -2.39 1.15
CA ARG A 92 -15.05 -1.88 0.18
C ARG A 92 -13.74 -2.60 0.43
N ARG A 93 -13.21 -3.26 -0.59
CA ARG A 93 -11.93 -3.97 -0.49
C ARG A 93 -10.97 -3.43 -1.54
N PHE A 94 -9.79 -3.04 -1.08
CA PHE A 94 -8.70 -2.58 -1.93
C PHE A 94 -7.63 -3.67 -1.99
N LYS A 95 -6.93 -3.75 -3.11
CA LYS A 95 -5.84 -4.70 -3.33
C LYS A 95 -4.76 -4.02 -4.17
N ALA A 96 -3.49 -4.18 -3.78
CA ALA A 96 -2.37 -3.77 -4.61
C ALA A 96 -1.84 -4.97 -5.40
N ASP A 97 -1.23 -4.72 -6.55
CA ASP A 97 -0.40 -5.66 -7.32
C ASP A 97 0.98 -5.90 -6.67
N LEU A 98 0.99 -5.97 -5.34
CA LEU A 98 2.14 -6.22 -4.50
C LEU A 98 2.21 -7.72 -4.14
N PRO A 99 3.37 -8.40 -4.27
CA PRO A 99 3.61 -9.74 -3.74
C PRO A 99 3.07 -9.93 -2.31
N GLY A 100 2.30 -11.00 -2.08
CA GLY A 100 1.65 -11.28 -0.79
C GLY A 100 2.57 -11.91 0.27
N ASP A 101 3.88 -11.93 0.07
CA ASP A 101 4.85 -12.53 0.99
C ASP A 101 5.93 -11.54 1.45
N PHE A 102 5.68 -10.24 1.25
CA PHE A 102 6.63 -9.18 1.59
C PHE A 102 6.99 -9.14 3.07
N GLY A 103 6.04 -9.42 3.94
CA GLY A 103 6.26 -9.41 5.38
C GLY A 103 7.20 -10.48 5.85
N LEU A 104 6.95 -11.69 5.36
CA LEU A 104 7.80 -12.85 5.59
C LEU A 104 9.20 -12.61 5.02
N ARG A 105 9.31 -12.11 3.78
CA ARG A 105 10.60 -11.80 3.15
C ARG A 105 11.40 -10.74 3.93
N ALA A 106 10.75 -9.66 4.36
CA ALA A 106 11.37 -8.62 5.18
C ALA A 106 11.82 -9.15 6.55
N ALA A 107 10.99 -9.95 7.23
CA ALA A 107 11.34 -10.60 8.49
C ALA A 107 12.52 -11.57 8.35
N LEU A 108 12.69 -12.19 7.18
CA LEU A 108 13.81 -13.07 6.84
C LEU A 108 15.05 -12.33 6.29
N GLY A 109 15.07 -10.99 6.32
CA GLY A 109 16.19 -10.19 5.81
C GLY A 109 16.33 -10.18 4.28
N ARG A 110 15.33 -10.69 3.55
CA ARG A 110 15.30 -10.73 2.08
C ARG A 110 14.51 -9.53 1.56
N LEU A 111 15.19 -8.43 1.26
CA LEU A 111 14.56 -7.36 0.50
C LEU A 111 14.33 -7.82 -0.96
N PRO A 112 13.21 -7.46 -1.59
CA PRO A 112 12.98 -7.83 -2.98
C PRO A 112 13.99 -7.14 -3.89
N GLY A 113 14.68 -7.92 -4.74
CA GLY A 113 15.50 -7.36 -5.81
C GLY A 113 14.63 -6.63 -6.84
N PRO A 114 15.15 -5.59 -7.53
CA PRO A 114 14.46 -4.99 -8.66
C PRO A 114 14.33 -6.05 -9.77
N GLY A 115 13.11 -6.57 -9.98
CA GLY A 115 12.80 -7.46 -11.11
C GLY A 115 12.34 -8.90 -10.80
N SER A 116 12.20 -9.33 -9.54
CA SER A 116 11.64 -10.67 -9.29
C SER A 116 10.12 -10.71 -9.54
N PRO A 117 9.62 -11.61 -10.41
CA PRO A 117 8.19 -11.80 -10.60
C PRO A 117 7.55 -12.40 -9.34
N ALA A 118 6.25 -12.15 -9.17
CA ALA A 118 5.43 -12.81 -8.17
C ALA A 118 5.41 -14.31 -8.49
N GLY A 119 6.09 -15.09 -7.66
CA GLY A 119 5.94 -16.54 -7.59
C GLY A 119 4.84 -16.91 -6.61
#